data_AF-A0A7Z8QZP4-F1
#
_entry.id   AF-A0A7Z8QZP4-F1
#
_cell.length_a   1.000
_cell.length_b   1.000
_cell.length_c   1.000
_cell.angle_alpha   90.00
_cell.angle_beta   90.00
_cell.angle_gamma   90.00
#
_symmetry.space_group_name_H-M   'P 1'
#
loop_
_entity.id
_entity.type
_entity.pdbx_description
1 polymer ?
#
loop_
_entity_poly.entity_id
_entity_poly.type
_entity_poly.pdbx_seq_one_letter_code
_entity_poly.pdbx_strand_id
1 'polypeptide(L)'
;MSKSNFEWDEAKNIENRRKHGVSFNEAQFAFMDEKRVIAKGLAHSQKEERYYCFGLNQDKTGILTVRFTYRTGCIRIFGAGYWRKGKKLMSKQILYSDEPIGEFKLVTDFLPSPSELALKNKNTKITISLSSESLSYFKDVAEKHHMQYQKIIRQLLDEYVENQKKMSKKSS
;
A
#
# COMPACT_ATOMS: atom_id res chain seq x y z
N MET A 1 -4.30 -12.52 -7.13
CA MET A 1 -2.86 -12.14 -7.07
C MET A 1 -2.44 -11.95 -5.64
N SER A 2 -1.16 -12.15 -5.29
CA SER A 2 -0.63 -12.01 -3.93
C SER A 2 0.44 -10.93 -3.81
N LYS A 3 0.36 -9.89 -4.62
CA LYS A 3 1.18 -8.72 -4.35
C LYS A 3 0.59 -8.07 -3.10
N SER A 4 1.38 -7.97 -2.03
CA SER A 4 1.12 -6.97 -1.01
C SER A 4 0.89 -5.66 -1.77
N ASN A 5 -0.31 -5.11 -1.69
CA ASN A 5 -0.69 -3.93 -2.47
C ASN A 5 0.10 -2.67 -2.06
N PHE A 6 1.08 -2.81 -1.16
CA PHE A 6 1.85 -1.72 -0.59
C PHE A 6 3.35 -1.96 -0.72
N GLU A 7 4.07 -0.94 -1.16
CA GLU A 7 5.53 -0.89 -1.27
C GLU A 7 6.04 0.40 -0.61
N TRP A 8 7.21 0.35 0.01
CA TRP A 8 7.92 1.54 0.48
C TRP A 8 9.40 1.25 0.64
N ASP A 9 10.17 2.33 0.80
CA ASP A 9 11.58 2.28 1.19
C ASP A 9 11.67 2.31 2.72
N GLU A 10 12.41 1.36 3.32
CA GLU A 10 12.47 1.23 4.78
C GLU A 10 13.25 2.37 5.45
N ALA A 11 14.27 2.94 4.79
CA ALA A 11 14.95 4.13 5.30
C ALA A 11 13.99 5.33 5.34
N LYS A 12 13.11 5.46 4.34
CA LYS A 12 12.03 6.47 4.36
C LYS A 12 10.99 6.17 5.45
N ASN A 13 10.66 4.92 5.71
CA ASN A 13 9.74 4.54 6.79
C ASN A 13 10.29 4.95 8.16
N ILE A 14 11.57 4.66 8.42
CA ILE A 14 12.27 5.03 9.65
C ILE A 14 12.28 6.55 9.82
N GLU A 15 12.66 7.28 8.78
CA GLU A 15 12.70 8.75 8.83
C GLU A 15 11.31 9.37 8.99
N ASN A 16 10.29 8.79 8.35
CA ASN A 16 8.91 9.22 8.51
C ASN A 16 8.40 8.99 9.93
N ARG A 17 8.70 7.83 10.52
CA ARG A 17 8.36 7.52 11.92
C ARG A 17 9.00 8.51 12.87
N ARG A 18 10.28 8.84 12.66
CA ARG A 18 11.02 9.82 13.47
C ARG A 18 10.42 11.23 13.38
N LYS A 19 10.04 11.65 12.18
CA LYS A 19 9.51 13.02 11.92
C LYS A 19 8.03 13.18 12.29
N HIS A 20 7.21 12.17 12.05
CA HIS A 20 5.76 12.28 12.04
C HIS A 20 5.06 11.34 13.03
N GLY A 21 5.80 10.43 13.69
CA GLY A 21 5.25 9.49 14.66
C GLY A 21 4.41 8.38 14.06
N VAL A 22 4.35 8.26 12.72
CA VAL A 22 3.52 7.28 12.00
C VAL A 22 4.42 6.39 11.17
N SER A 23 4.22 5.08 11.28
CA SER A 23 4.87 4.10 10.40
C SER A 23 4.07 3.90 9.11
N PHE A 24 4.72 3.45 8.04
CA PHE A 24 4.01 3.09 6.81
C PHE A 24 3.15 1.84 6.96
N ASN A 25 3.44 0.99 7.94
CA ASN A 25 2.53 -0.09 8.35
C ASN A 25 1.22 0.48 8.91
N GLU A 26 1.30 1.45 9.81
CA GLU A 26 0.13 2.13 10.37
C GLU A 26 -0.61 2.95 9.31
N ALA A 27 0.12 3.54 8.36
CA ALA A 27 -0.47 4.26 7.24
C ALA A 27 -1.40 3.39 6.36
N GLN A 28 -1.25 2.05 6.38
CA GLN A 28 -2.15 1.16 5.64
C GLN A 28 -3.60 1.25 6.12
N PHE A 29 -3.82 1.53 7.42
CA PHE A 29 -5.17 1.67 7.96
C PHE A 29 -5.97 2.80 7.32
N ALA A 30 -5.29 3.87 6.88
CA ALA A 30 -5.93 4.96 6.15
C ALA A 30 -6.57 4.49 4.84
N PHE A 31 -5.98 3.48 4.18
CA PHE A 31 -6.54 2.88 2.96
C PHE A 31 -7.62 1.83 3.25
N MET A 32 -7.68 1.32 4.48
CA MET A 32 -8.70 0.39 4.94
C MET A 32 -9.97 1.11 5.44
N ASP A 33 -9.96 2.44 5.50
CA ASP A 33 -11.14 3.23 5.83
C ASP A 33 -12.12 3.25 4.63
N GLU A 34 -13.35 2.78 4.85
CA GLU A 34 -14.43 2.83 3.85
C GLU A 34 -14.81 4.25 3.45
N LYS A 35 -14.53 5.23 4.32
CA LYS A 35 -14.78 6.65 4.07
C LYS A 35 -13.52 7.42 3.70
N ARG A 36 -12.47 6.71 3.24
CA ARG A 36 -11.23 7.36 2.80
C ARG A 36 -11.48 8.34 1.66
N VAL A 37 -10.64 9.36 1.60
CA VAL A 37 -10.67 10.39 0.56
C VAL A 37 -9.36 10.39 -0.19
N ILE A 38 -9.42 10.36 -1.52
CA ILE A 38 -8.25 10.43 -2.39
C ILE A 38 -8.17 11.81 -3.04
N ALA A 39 -7.01 12.45 -2.95
CA ALA A 39 -6.75 13.73 -3.61
C ALA A 39 -5.44 13.70 -4.40
N LYS A 40 -5.36 14.54 -5.42
CA LYS A 40 -4.16 14.76 -6.24
C LYS A 40 -3.55 16.12 -5.89
N GLY A 41 -2.23 16.18 -5.72
CA GLY A 41 -1.54 17.46 -5.47
C GLY A 41 -1.49 18.33 -6.72
N LEU A 42 -1.87 19.61 -6.61
CA LEU A 42 -1.86 20.60 -7.69
C LEU A 42 -0.47 21.24 -7.90
N ALA A 43 0.35 21.31 -6.85
CA ALA A 43 1.61 22.07 -6.82
C ALA A 43 2.84 21.32 -7.38
N HIS A 44 2.67 20.13 -7.97
CA HIS A 44 3.82 19.32 -8.42
C HIS A 44 3.77 19.05 -9.92
N SER A 45 4.53 19.87 -10.65
CA SER A 45 5.19 19.48 -11.90
C SER A 45 6.37 18.56 -11.56
N GLN A 46 6.48 17.40 -12.21
CA GLN A 46 7.68 16.59 -12.52
C GLN A 46 7.32 15.07 -12.53
N LYS A 47 7.10 14.53 -13.75
CA LYS A 47 7.14 13.10 -14.17
C LYS A 47 6.29 12.01 -13.47
N GLU A 48 5.75 12.18 -12.27
CA GLU A 48 5.01 11.12 -11.57
C GLU A 48 3.83 11.66 -10.73
N GLU A 49 2.62 11.13 -10.97
CA GLU A 49 1.40 11.55 -10.27
C GLU A 49 1.43 11.17 -8.79
N ARG A 50 1.34 12.18 -7.91
CA ARG A 50 1.31 11.99 -6.46
C ARG A 50 -0.09 12.17 -5.91
N TYR A 51 -0.53 11.17 -5.18
CA TYR A 51 -1.83 11.09 -4.55
C TYR A 51 -1.71 11.17 -3.02
N TYR A 52 -2.80 11.57 -2.41
CA TYR A 52 -2.96 11.71 -0.97
C TYR A 52 -4.19 10.92 -0.57
N CYS A 53 -4.04 10.02 0.40
CA CYS A 53 -5.13 9.30 1.03
C CYS A 53 -5.35 9.88 2.41
N PHE A 54 -6.58 10.33 2.67
CA PHE A 54 -7.04 10.74 3.99
C PHE A 54 -7.97 9.67 4.52
N GLY A 55 -7.64 9.09 5.66
CA GLY A 55 -8.45 8.04 6.27
C GLY A 55 -8.15 7.92 7.74
N LEU A 56 -9.00 7.20 8.45
CA LEU A 56 -8.82 6.97 9.88
C LEU A 56 -7.62 6.06 10.19
N ASN A 57 -7.03 6.26 11.36
CA ASN A 57 -6.09 5.31 11.95
C ASN A 57 -6.81 4.04 12.43
N GLN A 58 -6.05 3.04 12.85
CA GLN A 58 -6.58 1.75 13.32
C GLN A 58 -7.67 1.91 14.40
N ASP A 59 -7.45 2.79 15.37
CA ASP A 59 -8.35 3.00 16.50
C ASP A 59 -9.52 3.95 16.18
N LYS A 60 -9.58 4.50 14.97
CA LYS A 60 -10.56 5.51 14.53
C LYS A 60 -10.57 6.79 15.39
N THR A 61 -9.46 7.08 16.06
CA THR A 61 -9.28 8.24 16.95
C THR A 61 -8.64 9.44 16.25
N GLY A 62 -8.01 9.23 15.09
CA GLY A 62 -7.31 10.26 14.35
C GLY A 62 -7.31 10.02 12.86
N ILE A 63 -7.09 11.09 12.10
CA ILE A 63 -7.00 11.05 10.64
C ILE A 63 -5.53 11.00 10.24
N LEU A 64 -5.20 10.04 9.40
CA LEU A 64 -3.91 9.91 8.75
C LEU A 64 -3.98 10.54 7.36
N THR A 65 -2.89 11.18 6.98
CA THR A 65 -2.63 11.64 5.61
C THR A 65 -1.47 10.86 5.06
N VAL A 66 -1.71 10.11 4.00
CA VAL A 66 -0.72 9.24 3.37
C VAL A 66 -0.44 9.70 1.96
N ARG A 67 0.83 9.97 1.68
CA ARG A 67 1.35 10.33 0.36
C ARG A 67 1.79 9.06 -0.37
N PHE A 68 1.20 8.84 -1.53
CA PHE A 68 1.43 7.62 -2.29
C PHE A 68 1.41 7.85 -3.81
N THR A 69 1.95 6.88 -4.54
CA THR A 69 1.72 6.71 -5.97
C THR A 69 1.07 5.35 -6.21
N TYR A 70 0.29 5.24 -7.27
CA TYR A 70 -0.39 4.00 -7.62
C TYR A 70 -0.04 3.60 -9.05
N ARG A 71 0.61 2.44 -9.21
CA ARG A 71 1.02 1.92 -10.52
C ARG A 71 0.82 0.41 -10.56
N THR A 72 0.16 -0.10 -11.60
CA THR A 72 0.02 -1.54 -11.85
C THR A 72 -0.52 -2.35 -10.65
N GLY A 73 -1.45 -1.78 -9.88
CA GLY A 73 -2.03 -2.42 -8.69
C GLY A 73 -1.20 -2.30 -7.40
N CYS A 74 -0.07 -1.59 -7.42
CA CYS A 74 0.79 -1.37 -6.26
C CYS A 74 0.70 0.08 -5.75
N ILE A 75 0.44 0.25 -4.46
CA ILE A 75 0.43 1.51 -3.73
C ILE A 75 1.83 1.72 -3.13
N ARG A 76 2.61 2.64 -3.67
CA ARG A 76 3.92 2.98 -3.10
C ARG A 76 3.79 4.14 -2.13
N ILE A 77 3.99 3.88 -0.83
CA ILE A 77 3.97 4.90 0.22
C ILE A 77 5.34 5.55 0.33
N PHE A 78 5.38 6.89 0.42
CA PHE A 78 6.62 7.63 0.63
C PHE A 78 6.52 8.72 1.69
N GLY A 79 5.36 8.88 2.33
CA GLY A 79 5.20 9.74 3.50
C GLY A 79 3.85 9.56 4.17
N ALA A 80 3.79 9.63 5.49
CA ALA A 80 2.56 9.53 6.26
C ALA A 80 2.62 10.38 7.52
N GLY A 81 1.49 10.89 7.98
CA GLY A 81 1.43 11.63 9.24
C GLY A 81 0.01 11.92 9.67
N TYR A 82 -0.16 12.28 10.94
CA TYR A 82 -1.45 12.73 11.46
C TYR A 82 -1.84 14.07 10.83
N TRP A 83 -3.08 14.15 10.37
CA TRP A 83 -3.67 15.37 9.84
C TRP A 83 -3.90 16.36 10.99
N ARG A 84 -3.10 17.44 11.02
CA ARG A 84 -3.17 18.46 12.09
C ARG A 84 -3.98 19.70 11.71
N LYS A 85 -4.26 19.93 10.42
CA LYS A 85 -5.04 21.08 9.92
C LYS A 85 -6.46 20.67 9.54
N GLY A 86 -7.33 20.45 10.53
CA GLY A 86 -8.77 20.29 10.27
C GLY A 86 -9.47 19.28 11.17
N LYS A 87 -9.49 19.53 12.48
CA LYS A 87 -10.37 18.81 13.42
C LYS A 87 -11.86 19.01 13.15
N LYS A 88 -12.23 19.99 12.31
CA LYS A 88 -13.61 20.46 12.11
C LYS A 88 -14.35 19.83 10.91
N LEU A 89 -13.68 19.04 10.08
CA LEU A 89 -14.21 18.54 8.80
C LEU A 89 -14.81 17.13 8.84
N MET A 90 -14.74 16.40 9.96
CA MET A 90 -15.20 15.01 10.04
C MET A 90 -16.49 14.78 10.87
N SER A 91 -17.11 15.83 11.42
CA SER A 91 -18.40 15.70 12.13
C SER A 91 -19.62 15.93 11.24
N LYS A 92 -19.42 16.50 10.05
CA LYS A 92 -20.43 16.58 9.00
C LYS A 92 -19.73 16.15 7.73
N GLN A 93 -20.18 15.03 7.19
CA GLN A 93 -20.27 14.73 5.76
C GLN A 93 -19.26 15.54 4.93
N ILE A 94 -18.17 14.89 4.51
CA ILE A 94 -17.24 15.46 3.54
C ILE A 94 -18.09 15.97 2.39
N LEU A 95 -18.29 17.29 2.38
CA LEU A 95 -19.11 17.96 1.40
C LEU A 95 -18.34 17.73 0.11
N TYR A 96 -18.98 17.02 -0.81
CA TYR A 96 -18.61 16.99 -2.21
C TYR A 96 -18.72 18.42 -2.75
N SER A 97 -17.74 19.26 -2.43
CA SER A 97 -17.47 20.44 -3.22
C SER A 97 -16.26 20.12 -4.06
N ASP A 98 -16.37 20.34 -5.37
CA ASP A 98 -15.27 20.32 -6.33
C ASP A 98 -14.24 21.44 -6.05
N GLU A 99 -14.18 21.92 -4.80
CA GLU A 99 -13.32 23.01 -4.35
C GLU A 99 -11.98 22.46 -3.87
N PRO A 100 -10.87 23.12 -4.23
CA PRO A 100 -9.55 22.71 -3.80
C PRO A 100 -9.41 22.87 -2.28
N ILE A 101 -9.08 21.78 -1.59
CA ILE A 101 -8.67 21.83 -0.19
C ILE A 101 -7.21 22.32 -0.17
N GLY A 102 -7.01 23.62 -0.32
CA GLY A 102 -5.68 24.22 -0.44
C GLY A 102 -4.97 23.81 -1.74
N GLU A 103 -3.83 23.11 -1.64
CA GLU A 103 -3.05 22.64 -2.80
C GLU A 103 -3.51 21.28 -3.36
N PHE A 104 -4.66 20.76 -2.93
CA PHE A 104 -5.15 19.44 -3.32
C PHE A 104 -6.43 19.53 -4.14
N LYS A 105 -6.52 18.72 -5.20
CA LYS A 105 -7.74 18.49 -5.98
C LYS A 105 -8.31 17.13 -5.60
N LEU A 106 -9.55 17.09 -5.11
CA LEU A 106 -10.25 15.84 -4.86
C LEU A 106 -10.35 15.03 -6.16
N VAL A 107 -10.11 13.74 -6.08
CA VAL A 107 -10.30 12.81 -7.20
C VAL A 107 -11.22 11.69 -6.77
N THR A 108 -11.94 11.12 -7.73
CA THR A 108 -12.72 9.91 -7.51
C THR A 108 -11.82 8.81 -6.96
N ASP A 109 -12.29 8.08 -5.95
CA ASP A 109 -11.55 6.94 -5.42
C ASP A 109 -11.40 5.87 -6.51
N PHE A 110 -10.16 5.69 -6.99
CA PHE A 110 -9.78 4.73 -8.02
C PHE A 110 -9.08 3.50 -7.43
N LEU A 111 -8.94 3.45 -6.10
CA LEU A 111 -8.27 2.35 -5.42
C LEU A 111 -9.24 1.18 -5.17
N PRO A 112 -8.73 -0.06 -5.07
CA PRO A 112 -9.54 -1.21 -4.67
C PRO A 112 -10.21 -0.99 -3.31
N SER A 113 -11.35 -1.64 -3.08
CA SER A 113 -12.07 -1.51 -1.81
C SER A 113 -11.21 -1.92 -0.61
N PRO A 114 -11.49 -1.43 0.60
CA PRO A 114 -10.80 -1.86 1.82
C PRO A 114 -10.70 -3.38 1.98
N SER A 115 -11.77 -4.12 1.68
CA SER A 115 -11.78 -5.58 1.76
C SER A 115 -10.84 -6.25 0.75
N GLU A 116 -10.72 -5.70 -0.46
CA GLU A 116 -9.78 -6.17 -1.48
C GLU A 116 -8.33 -5.83 -1.12
N LEU A 117 -8.11 -4.72 -0.41
CA LEU A 117 -6.78 -4.35 0.11
C LEU A 117 -6.37 -5.17 1.35
N ALA A 118 -7.34 -5.58 2.18
CA ALA A 118 -7.13 -6.36 3.41
C ALA A 118 -6.94 -7.87 3.16
N LEU A 119 -7.31 -8.37 1.97
CA LEU A 119 -7.09 -9.76 1.56
C LEU A 119 -5.59 -10.01 1.33
N LYS A 120 -4.84 -10.27 2.42
CA LYS A 120 -3.86 -11.36 2.57
C LYS A 120 -2.94 -11.15 3.75
N ASN A 121 -3.24 -11.82 4.86
CA ASN A 121 -2.26 -12.21 5.89
C ASN A 121 -2.72 -13.49 6.63
N LYS A 122 -3.20 -14.51 5.89
CA LYS A 122 -3.23 -15.88 6.42
C LYS A 122 -2.05 -16.64 5.83
N ASN A 123 -0.88 -16.46 6.43
CA ASN A 123 0.28 -17.26 6.11
C ASN A 123 0.18 -18.59 6.86
N THR A 124 -0.14 -19.68 6.17
CA THR A 124 -0.07 -21.02 6.74
C THR A 124 1.39 -21.50 6.70
N LYS A 125 1.96 -21.84 7.86
CA LYS A 125 3.31 -22.41 7.93
C LYS A 125 3.27 -23.85 7.44
N ILE A 126 4.06 -24.14 6.40
CA ILE A 126 4.28 -25.48 5.88
C ILE A 126 5.78 -25.79 5.86
N THR A 127 6.14 -27.07 5.92
CA THR A 127 7.51 -27.54 5.71
C THR A 127 7.59 -28.19 4.33
N ILE A 128 8.54 -27.73 3.51
CA ILE A 128 8.84 -28.30 2.20
C ILE A 128 10.35 -28.56 2.11
N SER A 129 10.74 -29.66 1.48
CA SER A 129 12.15 -29.96 1.20
C SER A 129 12.52 -29.43 -0.18
N LEU A 130 13.60 -28.65 -0.27
CA LEU A 130 14.15 -28.12 -1.52
C LEU A 130 15.53 -28.72 -1.77
N SER A 131 15.93 -28.86 -3.03
CA SER A 131 17.29 -29.27 -3.37
C SER A 131 18.32 -28.20 -2.93
N SER A 132 19.55 -28.64 -2.66
CA SER A 132 20.66 -27.75 -2.31
C SER A 132 20.93 -26.70 -3.41
N GLU A 133 20.84 -27.11 -4.67
CA GLU A 133 20.98 -26.24 -5.83
C GLU A 133 19.91 -25.13 -5.87
N SER A 134 18.63 -25.50 -5.70
CA SER A 134 17.53 -24.52 -5.66
C SER A 134 17.68 -23.54 -4.48
N LEU A 135 18.10 -24.04 -3.32
CA LEU A 135 18.30 -23.20 -2.15
C LEU A 135 19.46 -22.21 -2.36
N SER A 136 20.55 -22.64 -3.00
CA SER A 136 21.68 -21.76 -3.34
C SER A 136 21.25 -20.65 -4.28
N TYR A 137 20.54 -21.01 -5.36
CA TYR A 137 20.01 -20.04 -6.32
C TYR A 137 19.16 -18.95 -5.63
N PHE A 138 18.21 -19.32 -4.78
CA PHE A 138 17.36 -18.33 -4.11
C PHE A 138 18.11 -17.48 -3.08
N LYS A 139 19.18 -18.00 -2.46
CA LYS A 139 20.05 -17.21 -1.58
C LYS A 139 20.83 -16.15 -2.37
N ASP A 140 21.40 -16.52 -3.51
CA ASP A 140 22.14 -15.58 -4.36
C ASP A 140 21.24 -14.46 -4.90
N VAL A 141 20.01 -14.81 -5.30
CA VAL A 141 18.99 -13.83 -5.73
C VAL A 141 18.57 -12.95 -4.55
N ALA A 142 18.39 -13.52 -3.36
CA ALA A 142 18.06 -12.76 -2.15
C ALA A 142 19.10 -11.69 -1.82
N GLU A 143 20.39 -12.02 -1.93
CA GLU A 143 21.48 -11.06 -1.68
C GLU A 143 21.45 -9.91 -2.69
N LYS A 144 21.33 -10.22 -3.99
CA LYS A 144 21.27 -9.20 -5.06
C LYS A 144 20.11 -8.23 -4.90
N HIS A 145 18.98 -8.69 -4.37
CA HIS A 145 17.78 -7.89 -4.21
C HIS A 145 17.55 -7.38 -2.78
N HIS A 146 18.48 -7.61 -1.85
CA HIS A 146 18.35 -7.27 -0.42
C HIS A 146 17.04 -7.78 0.21
N MET A 147 16.67 -9.03 -0.08
CA MET A 147 15.45 -9.67 0.42
C MET A 147 15.76 -10.99 1.13
N GLN A 148 14.84 -11.49 1.95
CA GLN A 148 14.94 -12.85 2.50
C GLN A 148 14.61 -13.89 1.43
N TYR A 149 15.42 -14.95 1.27
CA TYR A 149 15.18 -15.98 0.25
C TYR A 149 13.82 -16.68 0.41
N GLN A 150 13.34 -16.84 1.66
CA GLN A 150 11.99 -17.38 1.93
C GLN A 150 10.89 -16.49 1.35
N LYS A 151 11.09 -15.16 1.34
CA LYS A 151 10.14 -14.21 0.75
C LYS A 151 10.08 -14.37 -0.76
N ILE A 152 11.22 -14.54 -1.42
CA ILE A 152 11.31 -14.77 -2.86
C ILE A 152 10.59 -16.07 -3.24
N ILE A 153 10.84 -17.16 -2.49
CA ILE A 153 10.17 -18.44 -2.73
C ILE A 153 8.65 -18.31 -2.60
N ARG A 154 8.16 -17.63 -1.55
CA ARG A 154 6.72 -17.40 -1.38
C ARG A 154 6.13 -16.61 -2.56
N GLN A 155 6.81 -15.54 -2.99
CA GLN A 155 6.36 -14.74 -4.13
C GLN A 155 6.30 -15.54 -5.43
N LEU A 156 7.30 -16.40 -5.67
CA LEU A 156 7.33 -17.26 -6.84
C LEU A 156 6.15 -18.26 -6.85
N LEU A 157 5.88 -18.90 -5.70
CA LEU A 157 4.76 -19.83 -5.56
C LEU A 157 3.42 -19.11 -5.77
N ASP A 158 3.26 -17.93 -5.18
CA ASP A 158 2.07 -17.11 -5.35
C ASP A 158 1.87 -16.71 -6.82
N GLU A 159 2.92 -16.31 -7.53
CA GLU A 159 2.85 -15.95 -8.96
C GLU A 159 2.49 -17.15 -9.84
N TYR A 160 3.08 -18.32 -9.55
CA TYR A 160 2.75 -19.57 -10.24
C TYR A 160 1.26 -19.91 -10.13
N VAL A 161 0.70 -19.91 -8.92
CA VAL A 161 -0.73 -20.23 -8.68
C VAL A 161 -1.65 -19.26 -9.42
N GLU A 162 -1.29 -17.98 -9.46
CA GLU A 162 -2.09 -16.96 -10.13
C GLU A 162 -2.11 -17.12 -11.64
N ASN A 163 -0.97 -17.46 -12.23
CA ASN A 163 -0.90 -17.73 -13.66
C ASN A 163 -1.73 -18.97 -14.02
N GLN A 164 -1.70 -20.04 -13.20
CA GLN A 164 -2.52 -21.22 -13.40
C GLN A 164 -4.03 -20.92 -13.33
N LYS A 165 -4.47 -20.11 -12.35
CA LYS A 165 -5.88 -19.69 -12.24
C LYS A 165 -6.37 -18.85 -13.41
N LYS A 166 -5.48 -18.05 -14.00
CA LYS A 166 -5.82 -17.26 -15.20
C LYS A 166 -5.94 -18.13 -16.44
N MET A 167 -5.06 -19.13 -16.56
CA MET A 167 -5.11 -20.08 -17.67
C MET A 167 -6.39 -20.92 -17.64
N SER A 168 -6.81 -21.38 -16.45
CA SER A 168 -8.06 -22.15 -16.33
C SER A 168 -9.31 -21.32 -16.64
N LYS A 169 -9.33 -20.03 -16.30
CA LYS A 169 -10.44 -19.11 -16.62
C LYS A 169 -10.54 -18.68 -18.09
N LYS A 170 -9.46 -18.82 -18.87
CA LYS A 170 -9.47 -18.50 -20.31
C LYS A 170 -9.95 -19.67 -21.18
N SER A 171 -10.04 -20.87 -20.61
CA SER A 171 -10.47 -22.09 -21.29
C SER A 171 -11.90 -22.52 -20.92
N SER A 172 -12.67 -21.64 -20.27
CA SER A 172 -14.10 -21.80 -19.95
C SER A 172 -14.86 -20.59 -20.49
#